data_AF-A0A2E8BXM7-F1
#
_entry.id   AF-A0A2E8BXM7-F1
#
_cell.length_a   1.000
_cell.length_b   1.000
_cell.length_c   1.000
_cell.angle_alpha   90.00
_cell.angle_beta   90.00
_cell.angle_gamma   90.00
#
_symmetry.space_group_name_H-M   'P 1'
#
loop_
_entity.id
_entity.type
_entity.pdbx_description
1 polymer ?
#
loop_
_entity_poly.entity_id
_entity_poly.type
_entity_poly.pdbx_seq_one_letter_code
_entity_poly.pdbx_strand_id
1 'polypeptide(L)'
;MAKKTVEEKDFLSPIRESISNLESEAAEIEVKVADLLVWEAELRSKQKQITLLKRTLGKLNGDPARPMRARGKNLEDILKYLGSKPAQASGGATVREIAEATEINIPSVRYTLGGNPIRFKRGEQNKWTLCEVSAQ
;
A
#
# COMPACT_ATOMS: atom_id res chain seq x y z
N MET A 1 -69.91 -40.50 -24.46
CA MET A 1 -68.56 -40.87 -23.97
C MET A 1 -67.71 -39.61 -23.94
N ALA A 2 -67.53 -39.00 -22.77
CA ALA A 2 -66.68 -37.82 -22.62
C ALA A 2 -65.22 -38.27 -22.50
N LYS A 3 -64.39 -37.92 -23.49
CA LYS A 3 -62.94 -38.11 -23.41
C LYS A 3 -62.40 -37.15 -22.35
N LYS A 4 -61.93 -37.68 -21.22
CA LYS A 4 -61.15 -36.91 -20.24
C LYS A 4 -59.80 -36.57 -20.88
N THR A 5 -59.59 -35.29 -21.16
CA THR A 5 -58.26 -34.73 -21.44
C THR A 5 -57.44 -34.85 -20.16
N VAL A 6 -56.35 -35.62 -20.24
CA VAL A 6 -55.36 -35.77 -19.18
C VAL A 6 -54.59 -34.46 -19.09
N GLU A 7 -54.65 -33.78 -17.95
CA GLU A 7 -53.81 -32.62 -17.65
C GLU A 7 -52.33 -33.05 -17.71
N GLU A 8 -51.60 -32.61 -18.73
CA GLU A 8 -50.15 -32.70 -18.75
C GLU A 8 -49.61 -31.81 -17.64
N LYS A 9 -49.14 -32.43 -16.55
CA LYS A 9 -48.39 -31.74 -15.51
C LYS A 9 -47.14 -31.15 -16.17
N ASP A 10 -47.03 -29.83 -16.24
CA ASP A 10 -45.84 -29.15 -16.76
C ASP A 10 -44.68 -29.34 -15.75
N PHE A 11 -43.95 -30.44 -15.93
CA PHE A 11 -42.82 -30.84 -15.10
C PHE A 11 -41.70 -29.79 -15.04
N LEU A 12 -41.67 -28.84 -15.98
CA LEU A 12 -40.68 -27.77 -16.04
C LEU A 12 -41.08 -26.54 -15.23
N SER A 13 -42.32 -26.44 -14.74
CA SER A 13 -42.80 -25.30 -13.95
C SER A 13 -41.94 -25.01 -12.72
N PRO A 14 -41.54 -25.99 -11.88
CA PRO A 14 -40.71 -25.73 -10.71
C PRO A 14 -39.31 -25.22 -11.09
N ILE A 15 -38.79 -25.65 -12.24
CA ILE A 15 -37.48 -25.20 -12.73
C ILE A 15 -37.58 -23.74 -13.19
N ARG A 16 -38.63 -23.36 -13.92
CA ARG A 16 -38.86 -21.97 -14.34
C ARG A 16 -39.05 -21.04 -13.15
N GLU A 17 -39.80 -21.48 -12.13
CA GLU A 17 -39.99 -20.72 -10.90
C GLU A 17 -38.68 -20.56 -10.12
N SER A 18 -37.87 -21.63 -10.04
CA SER A 18 -36.54 -21.55 -9.43
C SER A 18 -35.59 -20.63 -10.18
N ILE A 19 -35.63 -20.61 -11.52
CA ILE A 19 -34.85 -19.66 -12.34
C ILE A 19 -35.29 -18.23 -12.05
N SER A 20 -36.60 -17.96 -12.07
CA SER A 20 -37.16 -16.63 -11.79
C SER A 20 -36.78 -16.10 -10.40
N ASN A 21 -36.74 -16.99 -9.40
CA ASN A 21 -36.34 -16.62 -8.05
C ASN A 21 -34.84 -16.27 -7.99
N LEU A 22 -33.98 -17.09 -8.59
CA LEU A 22 -32.53 -16.84 -8.64
C LEU A 22 -32.17 -15.58 -9.42
N GLU A 23 -32.85 -15.30 -10.53
CA GLU A 23 -32.66 -14.06 -11.29
C GLU A 23 -33.05 -12.83 -10.47
N SER A 24 -34.12 -12.92 -9.67
CA SER A 24 -34.53 -11.84 -8.76
C SER A 24 -33.54 -11.64 -7.63
N GLU A 25 -33.06 -12.73 -7.00
CA GLU A 25 -32.03 -12.67 -5.97
C GLU A 25 -30.72 -12.08 -6.50
N ALA A 26 -30.32 -12.44 -7.73
CA ALA A 26 -29.13 -11.88 -8.37
C ALA A 26 -29.26 -10.37 -8.59
N ALA A 27 -30.42 -9.91 -9.10
CA ALA A 27 -30.68 -8.48 -9.29
C ALA A 27 -30.66 -7.70 -7.96
N GLU A 28 -31.21 -8.25 -6.88
CA GLU A 28 -31.12 -7.63 -5.55
C GLU A 28 -29.68 -7.50 -5.03
N ILE A 29 -28.84 -8.52 -5.29
CA ILE A 29 -27.42 -8.50 -4.92
C ILE A 29 -26.69 -7.42 -5.72
N GLU A 30 -26.95 -7.30 -7.02
CA GLU A 30 -26.35 -6.27 -7.87
C GLU A 30 -26.62 -4.86 -7.36
N VAL A 31 -27.85 -4.57 -6.94
CA VAL A 31 -28.22 -3.28 -6.33
C VAL A 31 -27.45 -3.04 -5.03
N LYS A 32 -27.39 -4.04 -4.14
CA LYS A 32 -26.64 -3.93 -2.87
C LYS A 32 -25.14 -3.69 -3.10
N VAL A 33 -24.56 -4.32 -4.11
CA VAL A 33 -23.15 -4.12 -4.48
C VAL A 33 -22.91 -2.70 -5.01
N ALA A 34 -23.81 -2.17 -5.83
CA ALA A 34 -23.72 -0.79 -6.30
C ALA A 34 -23.73 0.21 -5.14
N ASP A 35 -24.61 0.01 -4.15
CA ASP A 35 -24.63 0.85 -2.94
C ASP A 35 -23.31 0.77 -2.17
N LEU A 36 -22.75 -0.43 -1.97
CA LEU A 36 -21.47 -0.61 -1.27
C LEU A 36 -20.32 0.15 -1.93
N LEU A 37 -20.30 0.26 -3.25
CA LEU A 37 -19.27 1.04 -3.96
C LEU A 37 -19.39 2.54 -3.68
N VAL A 38 -20.62 3.06 -3.54
CA VAL A 38 -20.86 4.45 -3.12
C VAL A 38 -20.36 4.66 -1.69
N TRP A 39 -20.72 3.77 -0.76
CA TRP A 39 -20.24 3.80 0.62
C TRP A 39 -18.70 3.73 0.71
N GLU A 40 -18.07 2.93 -0.15
CA GLU A 40 -16.60 2.83 -0.21
C GLU A 40 -15.97 4.17 -0.65
N ALA A 41 -16.53 4.81 -1.68
CA ALA A 41 -16.06 6.11 -2.15
C ALA A 41 -16.18 7.18 -1.04
N GLU A 42 -17.30 7.20 -0.32
CA GLU A 42 -17.50 8.10 0.83
C GLU A 42 -16.50 7.82 1.94
N LEU A 43 -16.29 6.55 2.31
CA LEU A 43 -15.32 6.16 3.33
C LEU A 43 -13.90 6.62 2.95
N ARG A 44 -13.46 6.37 1.71
CA ARG A 44 -12.16 6.83 1.21
C ARG A 44 -12.04 8.35 1.28
N SER A 45 -13.11 9.08 0.97
CA SER A 45 -13.15 10.55 1.08
C SER A 45 -12.98 11.02 2.52
N LYS A 46 -13.74 10.44 3.47
CA LYS A 46 -13.64 10.76 4.90
C LYS A 46 -12.27 10.42 5.48
N GLN A 47 -11.65 9.30 5.09
CA GLN A 47 -10.29 8.95 5.50
C GLN A 47 -9.25 9.99 5.06
N LYS A 48 -9.38 10.56 3.84
CA LYS A 48 -8.52 11.66 3.38
C LYS A 48 -8.70 12.91 4.23
N GLN A 49 -9.94 13.27 4.57
CA GLN A 49 -10.25 14.40 5.44
C GLN A 49 -9.65 14.21 6.84
N ILE A 50 -9.82 13.02 7.45
CA ILE A 50 -9.22 12.68 8.74
C ILE A 50 -7.70 12.81 8.69
N THR A 51 -7.06 12.33 7.62
CA THR A 51 -5.60 12.43 7.45
C THR A 51 -5.13 13.87 7.39
N LEU A 52 -5.86 14.73 6.65
CA LEU A 52 -5.55 16.15 6.58
C LEU A 52 -5.71 16.82 7.95
N LEU A 53 -6.83 16.57 8.64
CA LEU A 53 -7.09 17.12 9.97
C LEU A 53 -6.06 16.67 11.00
N LYS A 54 -5.65 15.40 11.00
CA LYS A 54 -4.57 14.90 11.86
C LYS A 54 -3.26 15.63 11.61
N ARG A 55 -2.90 15.89 10.34
CA ARG A 55 -1.69 16.66 9.99
C ARG A 55 -1.80 18.11 10.46
N THR A 56 -2.96 18.74 10.28
CA THR A 56 -3.18 20.13 10.73
C THR A 56 -3.14 20.23 12.25
N LEU A 57 -3.79 19.30 12.95
CA LEU A 57 -3.78 19.25 14.42
C LEU A 57 -2.37 19.03 14.99
N GLY A 58 -1.57 18.15 14.38
CA GLY A 58 -0.17 17.99 14.76
C GLY A 58 0.61 19.30 14.67
N LYS A 59 0.45 20.06 13.57
CA LYS A 59 1.07 21.38 13.40
C LYS A 59 0.62 22.40 14.45
N LEU A 60 -0.66 22.38 14.85
CA LEU A 60 -1.22 23.33 15.81
C LEU A 60 -0.86 23.00 17.26
N ASN A 61 -0.75 21.73 17.63
CA ASN A 61 -0.40 21.30 18.98
C ASN A 61 1.10 21.45 19.31
N GLY A 62 1.88 22.08 18.43
CA GLY A 62 3.34 22.14 18.57
C GLY A 62 4.00 20.76 18.50
N ASP A 63 3.25 19.73 18.13
CA ASP A 63 3.76 18.40 17.88
C ASP A 63 4.60 18.55 16.61
N PRO A 64 5.94 18.42 16.69
CA PRO A 64 6.77 18.65 15.54
C PRO A 64 6.35 17.59 14.54
N ALA A 65 5.60 17.99 13.50
CA ALA A 65 5.43 17.18 12.31
C ALA A 65 6.84 16.71 11.98
N ARG A 66 7.12 15.42 12.24
CA ARG A 66 8.46 14.82 12.38
C ARG A 66 9.45 15.65 11.58
N PRO A 67 10.28 16.48 12.24
CA PRO A 67 10.81 17.72 11.68
C PRO A 67 11.20 17.47 10.25
N MET A 68 10.60 18.20 9.31
CA MET A 68 10.82 18.04 7.89
C MET A 68 12.35 18.06 7.69
N ARG A 69 12.94 16.86 7.58
CA ARG A 69 14.40 16.70 7.66
C ARG A 69 14.96 17.59 6.57
N ALA A 70 15.89 18.47 6.93
CA ALA A 70 16.48 19.42 5.98
C ALA A 70 16.91 18.69 4.70
N ARG A 71 16.68 19.30 3.53
CA ARG A 71 17.11 18.71 2.25
C ARG A 71 18.59 18.35 2.36
N GLY A 72 18.94 17.08 2.12
CA GLY A 72 20.31 16.58 2.23
C GLY A 72 20.66 15.89 3.55
N LYS A 73 19.90 16.08 4.64
CA LYS A 73 20.18 15.43 5.94
C LYS A 73 20.07 13.90 5.88
N ASN A 74 19.11 13.38 5.10
CA ASN A 74 19.03 11.94 4.84
C ASN A 74 20.29 11.41 4.17
N LEU A 75 20.86 12.16 3.22
CA LEU A 75 22.05 11.75 2.50
C LEU A 75 23.25 11.70 3.44
N GLU A 76 23.43 12.74 4.25
CA GLU A 76 24.51 12.85 5.24
C GLU A 76 24.43 11.74 6.30
N ASP A 77 23.25 11.52 6.90
CA ASP A 77 23.03 10.50 7.92
C ASP A 77 23.33 9.08 7.38
N ILE A 78 22.90 8.79 6.14
CA ILE A 78 23.16 7.49 5.49
C ILE A 78 24.64 7.34 5.13
N LEU A 79 25.30 8.39 4.63
CA LEU A 79 26.75 8.38 4.35
C LEU A 79 27.55 8.11 5.63
N LYS A 80 27.20 8.79 6.73
CA LYS A 80 27.85 8.63 8.02
C LYS A 80 27.66 7.21 8.56
N TYR A 81 26.45 6.66 8.49
CA TYR A 81 26.16 5.30 8.95
C TYR A 81 26.91 4.23 8.14
N LEU A 82 26.91 4.33 6.82
CA LEU A 82 27.60 3.36 5.97
C LEU A 82 29.13 3.52 6.04
N GLY A 83 29.64 4.74 6.27
CA GLY A 83 31.06 5.02 6.45
C GLY A 83 31.61 4.70 7.84
N SER A 84 30.77 4.67 8.87
CA SER A 84 31.17 4.33 10.24
C SER A 84 31.15 2.82 10.54
N LYS A 85 30.54 2.01 9.66
CA LYS A 85 30.68 0.55 9.76
C LYS A 85 32.15 0.19 9.49
N PRO A 86 32.86 -0.45 10.44
CA PRO A 86 34.24 -0.83 10.23
C PRO A 86 34.32 -1.72 8.99
N ALA A 87 35.27 -1.41 8.11
CA ALA A 87 35.47 -1.98 6.77
C ALA A 87 35.75 -3.50 6.73
N GLN A 88 35.42 -4.26 7.78
CA GLN A 88 35.78 -5.66 7.95
C GLN A 88 34.63 -6.59 8.39
N ALA A 89 33.40 -6.13 8.65
CA ALA A 89 32.35 -7.01 9.20
C ALA A 89 31.15 -7.34 8.28
N SER A 90 30.83 -6.51 7.27
CA SER A 90 29.70 -6.83 6.37
C SER A 90 29.72 -5.90 5.17
N GLY A 91 29.79 -6.42 3.95
CA GLY A 91 29.75 -5.66 2.69
C GLY A 91 28.43 -4.92 2.43
N GLY A 92 28.06 -4.00 3.31
CA GLY A 92 26.90 -3.12 3.22
C GLY A 92 25.86 -3.31 4.32
N ALA A 93 24.77 -2.56 4.22
CA ALA A 93 23.61 -2.64 5.12
C ALA A 93 22.31 -2.72 4.34
N THR A 94 21.32 -3.43 4.86
CA THR A 94 19.98 -3.46 4.23
C THR A 94 19.25 -2.13 4.44
N VAL A 95 18.23 -1.86 3.62
CA VAL A 95 17.38 -0.66 3.77
C VAL A 95 16.73 -0.58 5.16
N ARG A 96 16.38 -1.73 5.78
CA ARG A 96 15.83 -1.76 7.14
C ARG A 96 16.87 -1.38 8.17
N GLU A 97 18.06 -1.97 8.12
CA GLU A 97 19.15 -1.61 9.04
C GLU A 97 19.51 -0.13 8.96
N ILE A 98 19.55 0.43 7.75
CA ILE A 98 19.79 1.86 7.56
C ILE A 98 18.65 2.67 8.17
N ALA A 99 17.40 2.31 7.91
CA ALA A 99 16.23 3.00 8.44
C ALA A 99 16.18 2.99 9.97
N GLU A 100 16.51 1.85 10.58
CA GLU A 100 16.56 1.67 12.03
C GLU A 100 17.70 2.49 12.65
N ALA A 101 18.90 2.40 12.09
CA ALA A 101 20.07 3.09 12.64
C ALA A 101 20.05 4.61 12.46
N THR A 102 19.42 5.09 11.37
CA THR A 102 19.34 6.53 11.07
C THR A 102 17.99 7.15 11.46
N GLU A 103 17.03 6.34 11.96
CA GLU A 103 15.65 6.75 12.20
C GLU A 103 14.95 7.38 10.97
N ILE A 104 15.44 7.12 9.75
CA ILE A 104 14.83 7.56 8.49
C ILE A 104 13.76 6.53 8.10
N ASN A 105 12.60 6.98 7.62
CA ASN A 105 11.58 6.05 7.12
C ASN A 105 12.08 5.30 5.86
N ILE A 106 11.66 4.04 5.72
CA ILE A 106 12.09 3.15 4.62
C ILE A 106 11.93 3.79 3.21
N PRO A 107 10.78 4.42 2.87
CA PRO A 107 10.64 5.08 1.56
C PRO A 107 11.69 6.16 1.31
N SER A 108 12.00 6.96 2.32
CA SER A 108 13.00 8.03 2.23
C SER A 108 14.41 7.46 2.07
N VAL A 109 14.73 6.37 2.78
CA VAL A 109 16.00 5.65 2.58
C VAL A 109 16.13 5.14 1.14
N ARG A 110 15.09 4.48 0.60
CA ARG A 110 15.08 3.99 -0.78
C ARG A 110 15.25 5.11 -1.80
N TYR A 111 14.53 6.21 -1.59
CA TYR A 111 14.61 7.39 -2.45
C TYR A 111 16.03 7.99 -2.43
N THR A 112 16.62 8.16 -1.23
CA THR A 112 17.96 8.72 -1.10
C THR A 112 19.04 7.81 -1.69
N LEU A 113 18.96 6.49 -1.47
CA LEU A 113 19.91 5.52 -2.04
C LEU A 113 19.81 5.47 -3.57
N GLY A 114 18.59 5.33 -4.11
CA GLY A 114 18.36 5.26 -5.56
C GLY A 114 18.64 6.58 -6.30
N GLY A 115 18.43 7.72 -5.62
CA GLY A 115 18.69 9.05 -6.18
C GLY A 115 20.15 9.48 -6.16
N ASN A 116 21.06 8.69 -5.56
CA ASN A 116 22.48 9.03 -5.45
C ASN A 116 23.42 7.88 -5.89
N PRO A 117 23.33 7.43 -7.16
CA PRO A 117 24.07 6.25 -7.65
C PRO A 117 25.60 6.44 -7.70
N ILE A 118 26.09 7.69 -7.67
CA ILE A 118 27.52 8.00 -7.59
C ILE A 118 28.06 7.67 -6.19
N ARG A 119 27.22 7.76 -5.16
CA ARG A 119 27.62 7.61 -3.75
C ARG A 119 27.31 6.23 -3.18
N PHE A 120 26.27 5.57 -3.69
CA PHE A 120 25.81 4.28 -3.18
C PHE A 120 25.71 3.22 -4.27
N LYS A 121 26.10 2.00 -3.94
CA LYS A 121 25.94 0.82 -4.78
C LYS A 121 25.13 -0.24 -4.03
N ARG A 122 24.22 -0.90 -4.74
CA ARG A 122 23.53 -2.09 -4.24
C ARG A 122 24.39 -3.32 -4.55
N GLY A 123 24.92 -3.94 -3.50
CA GLY A 123 25.68 -5.18 -3.56
C GLY A 123 24.80 -6.43 -3.42
N GLU A 124 25.44 -7.55 -3.11
CA GLU A 124 24.78 -8.83 -2.90
C GLU A 124 23.81 -8.79 -1.72
N GLN A 125 22.80 -9.67 -1.73
CA GLN A 125 21.80 -9.78 -0.66
C GLN A 125 21.00 -8.49 -0.39
N ASN A 126 20.84 -7.61 -1.39
CA ASN A 126 20.16 -6.31 -1.27
C ASN A 126 20.79 -5.36 -0.23
N LYS A 127 22.09 -5.54 0.05
CA LYS A 127 22.85 -4.63 0.92
C LYS A 127 23.35 -3.44 0.11
N TRP A 128 23.36 -2.27 0.74
CA TRP A 128 23.86 -1.04 0.16
C TRP A 128 25.19 -0.66 0.78
N THR A 129 26.14 -0.30 -0.06
CA THR A 129 27.49 0.15 0.32
C THR A 129 27.78 1.53 -0.25
N LEU A 130 28.84 2.17 0.25
CA LEU A 130 29.43 3.34 -0.40
C LEU A 130 30.16 2.91 -1.67
N CYS A 131 30.12 3.76 -2.70
CA CYS A 131 31.00 3.61 -3.85
C CYS A 131 32.43 3.98 -3.45
N GLU A 132 33.43 3.23 -3.92
CA GLU A 132 34.83 3.62 -3.79
C GLU A 132 35.04 4.92 -4.57
N VAL A 133 35.46 5.98 -3.88
CA VAL A 133 35.90 7.19 -4.55
C VAL A 133 37.33 6.90 -5.00
N SER A 134 37.53 6.54 -6.26
CA SER A 134 38.85 6.48 -6.86
C SER A 134 39.47 7.88 -6.74
N ALA A 135 40.43 8.06 -5.83
CA ALA A 135 41.26 9.26 -5.82
C ALA A 135 42.02 9.30 -7.15
N GLN A 136 41.74 10.33 -7.96
CA GLN A 136 42.59 10.74 -9.07
C GLN A 136 43.49 11.88 -8.59
#